data_AF-A0A4C1ZH60-F1
#
_entry.id   AF-A0A4C1ZH60-F1
#
_cell.length_a   1.000
_cell.length_b   1.000
_cell.length_c   1.000
_cell.angle_alpha   90.00
_cell.angle_beta   90.00
_cell.angle_gamma   90.00
#
_symmetry.space_group_name_H-M   'P 1'
#
loop_
_entity.id
_entity.type
_entity.pdbx_description
1 polymer ?
#
loop_
_entity_poly.entity_id
_entity_poly.type
_entity_poly.pdbx_seq_one_letter_code
_entity_poly.pdbx_strand_id
1 'polypeptide(L)'
;MIVLNKPPTKIHWRAPGPIHHARWMAKLLYALKIFLFRNNLQALKLTKREEKQIVRFVSFGALIYAKIWIEEPLAADAPVNDLLLWKKLRLYEAIDSEIGKAARGVLERHLWYLSNELVALALFSEKLSESDKQAIVQKMNSDGGNRSVRADSAKLTSEITLEAFVTQRTLKTLSALDIKDSFLELPTDTWNDNDDYLQGKNCVKKLRVVNDTAERGVKLFEDYNTILTKNEDKKQFLLHVVEENRKIVSTETSKKELTNIVLKDYD
;
A
#
# COMPACT_ATOMS: atom_id res chain seq x y z
N MET A 1 17.42 14.82 -21.72
CA MET A 1 16.73 16.13 -21.70
C MET A 1 16.34 16.54 -23.13
N ILE A 2 15.74 15.62 -23.89
CA ILE A 2 15.36 15.80 -25.32
C ILE A 2 13.85 16.15 -25.44
N VAL A 3 13.09 16.07 -24.34
CA VAL A 3 11.62 16.16 -24.34
C VAL A 3 11.10 17.60 -24.50
N LEU A 4 11.96 18.61 -24.35
CA LEU A 4 11.56 20.02 -24.48
C LEU A 4 12.45 20.66 -25.55
N ASN A 5 11.91 20.88 -26.75
CA ASN A 5 12.58 21.49 -27.91
C ASN A 5 13.19 22.90 -27.66
N LYS A 6 13.18 23.40 -26.42
CA LYS A 6 13.95 24.55 -25.96
C LYS A 6 14.49 24.24 -24.56
N PRO A 7 15.82 24.07 -24.36
CA PRO A 7 16.38 23.91 -23.04
C PRO A 7 16.14 25.19 -22.21
N PRO A 8 15.76 25.08 -20.93
CA PRO A 8 15.56 26.24 -20.07
C PRO A 8 16.87 27.02 -19.90
N THR A 9 16.81 28.35 -19.95
CA THR A 9 17.96 29.27 -19.84
C THR A 9 18.70 29.16 -18.50
N LYS A 10 18.00 28.80 -17.42
CA LYS A 10 18.58 28.44 -16.11
C LYS A 10 17.75 27.35 -15.43
N ILE A 11 18.42 26.36 -14.86
CA ILE A 11 17.80 25.32 -14.03
C ILE A 11 17.93 25.76 -12.56
N HIS A 12 16.81 26.10 -11.93
CA HIS A 12 16.76 26.42 -10.50
C HIS A 12 16.45 25.16 -9.69
N TRP A 13 17.41 24.74 -8.88
CA TRP A 13 17.22 23.69 -7.89
C TRP A 13 16.61 24.29 -6.62
N ARG A 14 15.42 23.85 -6.24
CA ARG A 14 14.89 24.17 -4.92
C ARG A 14 15.49 23.21 -3.90
N ALA A 15 15.94 23.74 -2.77
CA ALA A 15 16.26 22.92 -1.61
C ALA A 15 15.04 22.06 -1.24
N PRO A 16 15.24 20.80 -0.82
CA PRO A 16 14.15 19.99 -0.32
C PRO A 16 13.51 20.70 0.88
N GLY A 17 12.18 20.73 0.91
CA GLY A 17 11.43 21.20 2.08
C GLY A 17 11.61 20.25 3.28
N PRO A 18 10.91 20.52 4.40
CA PRO A 18 10.96 19.67 5.59
C PRO A 18 10.80 18.18 5.24
N ILE A 19 11.74 17.37 5.70
CA ILE A 19 11.77 15.94 5.40
C ILE A 19 10.89 15.20 6.42
N HIS A 20 9.64 14.91 6.06
CA HIS A 20 8.77 14.07 6.87
C HIS A 20 9.02 12.57 6.61
N HIS A 21 8.92 11.75 7.66
CA HIS A 21 9.09 10.30 7.54
C HIS A 21 8.03 9.65 6.63
N ALA A 22 6.79 10.15 6.69
CA ALA A 22 5.65 9.69 5.92
C ALA A 22 5.56 10.23 4.47
N ARG A 23 6.63 10.85 3.94
CA ARG A 23 6.68 11.33 2.54
C ARG A 23 7.78 10.61 1.77
N TRP A 24 7.70 9.28 1.76
CA TRP A 24 8.76 8.47 1.19
C TRP A 24 8.85 8.65 -0.32
N MET A 25 7.72 8.76 -1.01
CA MET A 25 7.72 9.01 -2.46
C MET A 25 8.36 10.35 -2.84
N ALA A 26 8.17 11.41 -2.04
CA ALA A 26 8.81 12.70 -2.28
C ALA A 26 10.36 12.60 -2.21
N LYS A 27 10.88 11.83 -1.24
CA LYS A 27 12.32 11.56 -1.11
C LYS A 27 12.84 10.80 -2.33
N LEU A 28 12.11 9.78 -2.77
CA LEU A 28 12.46 9.00 -3.96
C LEU A 28 12.50 9.87 -5.23
N LEU A 29 11.48 10.70 -5.46
CA LEU A 29 11.44 11.62 -6.60
C LEU A 29 12.60 12.61 -6.58
N TYR A 30 12.98 13.11 -5.41
CA TYR A 30 14.13 14.02 -5.28
C TYR A 30 15.45 13.29 -5.55
N ALA A 31 15.64 12.09 -4.99
CA ALA A 31 16.83 11.29 -5.25
C ALA A 31 16.94 10.86 -6.72
N LEU A 32 15.82 10.57 -7.39
CA LEU A 32 15.78 10.33 -8.83
C LEU A 32 16.28 11.54 -9.62
N LYS A 33 15.88 12.76 -9.24
CA LYS A 33 16.42 13.98 -9.84
C LYS A 33 17.92 14.11 -9.60
N ILE A 34 18.40 13.91 -8.37
CA ILE A 34 19.84 13.91 -8.08
C ILE A 34 20.56 12.90 -8.98
N PHE A 35 20.06 11.68 -9.06
CA PHE A 35 20.63 10.63 -9.91
C PHE A 35 20.67 11.04 -11.38
N LEU A 36 19.58 11.57 -11.95
CA LEU A 36 19.54 11.98 -13.36
C LEU A 36 20.53 13.10 -13.70
N PHE A 37 20.80 14.00 -12.75
CA PHE A 37 21.68 15.15 -12.94
C PHE A 37 23.08 14.98 -12.33
N ARG A 38 23.42 13.79 -11.82
CA ARG A 38 24.69 13.52 -11.13
C ARG A 38 25.94 13.82 -11.99
N ASN A 39 25.82 13.69 -13.31
CA ASN A 39 26.91 13.96 -14.26
C ASN A 39 26.98 15.45 -14.68
N ASN A 40 25.99 16.28 -14.30
CA ASN A 40 25.97 17.71 -14.62
C ASN A 40 26.75 18.48 -13.53
N LEU A 41 28.06 18.54 -13.73
CA LEU A 41 29.12 18.95 -12.79
C LEU A 41 28.99 20.34 -12.15
N GLN A 42 28.16 21.23 -12.69
CA GLN A 42 28.06 22.61 -12.19
C GLN A 42 27.14 22.77 -10.96
N ALA A 43 26.17 21.87 -10.75
CA ALA A 43 25.13 22.05 -9.73
C ALA A 43 25.21 21.07 -8.55
N LEU A 44 25.78 19.86 -8.73
CA LEU A 44 25.80 18.79 -7.73
C LEU A 44 27.19 18.16 -7.64
N LYS A 45 27.97 18.55 -6.63
CA LYS A 45 29.26 17.92 -6.32
C LYS A 45 29.03 16.80 -5.30
N LEU A 46 28.68 15.61 -5.78
CA LEU A 46 28.53 14.43 -4.94
C LEU A 46 29.90 13.78 -4.69
N THR A 47 30.14 13.34 -3.46
CA THR A 47 31.23 12.41 -3.16
C THR A 47 30.93 11.03 -3.75
N LYS A 48 31.96 10.21 -4.00
CA LYS A 48 31.78 8.82 -4.47
C LYS A 48 30.87 7.99 -3.55
N ARG A 49 30.92 8.28 -2.24
CA ARG A 49 30.06 7.62 -1.24
C ARG A 49 28.59 8.01 -1.42
N GLU A 50 28.30 9.30 -1.56
CA GLU A 50 26.94 9.80 -1.76
C GLU A 50 26.37 9.32 -3.10
N GLU A 51 27.17 9.33 -4.17
CA GLU A 51 26.75 8.81 -5.47
C GLU A 51 26.35 7.33 -5.34
N LYS A 52 27.19 6.50 -4.72
CA LYS A 52 26.86 5.08 -4.47
C LYS A 52 25.58 4.93 -3.67
N GLN A 53 25.37 5.73 -2.63
CA GLN A 53 24.14 5.68 -1.82
C GLN A 53 22.90 6.10 -2.60
N ILE A 54 23.00 7.16 -3.43
CA ILE A 54 21.91 7.60 -4.31
C ILE A 54 21.58 6.52 -5.33
N VAL A 55 22.57 5.87 -5.94
CA VAL A 55 22.34 4.75 -6.87
C VAL A 55 21.59 3.62 -6.16
N ARG A 56 22.05 3.18 -4.97
CA ARG A 56 21.38 2.12 -4.20
C ARG A 56 19.92 2.48 -3.88
N PHE A 57 19.68 3.70 -3.40
CA PHE A 57 18.36 4.18 -3.02
C PHE A 57 17.40 4.30 -4.22
N VAL A 58 17.88 4.87 -5.33
CA VAL A 58 17.10 5.02 -6.56
C VAL A 58 16.82 3.67 -7.19
N SER A 59 17.78 2.73 -7.21
CA SER A 59 17.57 1.36 -7.71
C SER A 59 16.48 0.65 -6.92
N PHE A 60 16.51 0.71 -5.59
CA PHE A 60 15.45 0.12 -4.76
C PHE A 60 14.10 0.78 -5.05
N GLY A 61 14.08 2.11 -5.09
CA GLY A 61 12.86 2.87 -5.34
C GLY A 61 12.24 2.58 -6.70
N ALA A 62 13.05 2.50 -7.75
CA ALA A 62 12.59 2.25 -9.12
C ALA A 62 12.19 0.79 -9.34
N LEU A 63 12.97 -0.17 -8.85
CA LEU A 63 12.77 -1.61 -9.12
C LEU A 63 11.70 -2.22 -8.22
N ILE A 64 11.55 -1.72 -6.98
CA ILE A 64 10.66 -2.30 -5.97
C ILE A 64 9.53 -1.33 -5.64
N TYR A 65 9.87 -0.18 -5.05
CA TYR A 65 8.89 0.65 -4.35
C TYR A 65 7.87 1.32 -5.28
N ALA A 66 8.29 1.84 -6.44
CA ALA A 66 7.46 2.63 -7.33
C ALA A 66 6.23 1.85 -7.83
N LYS A 67 6.39 0.56 -8.15
CA LYS A 67 5.27 -0.28 -8.58
C LYS A 67 4.26 -0.48 -7.46
N ILE A 68 4.73 -0.86 -6.26
CA ILE A 68 3.86 -1.07 -5.10
C ILE A 68 3.12 0.21 -4.74
N TRP A 69 3.82 1.34 -4.78
CA TRP A 69 3.26 2.65 -4.51
C TRP A 69 2.04 2.98 -5.39
N ILE A 70 2.15 2.72 -6.70
CA ILE A 70 1.07 3.02 -7.66
C ILE A 70 -0.16 2.15 -7.40
N GLU A 71 0.04 0.92 -6.95
CA GLU A 71 -1.01 -0.08 -6.77
C GLU A 71 -1.57 -0.12 -5.33
N GLU A 72 -0.96 0.59 -4.37
CA GLU A 72 -1.36 0.58 -2.97
C GLU A 72 -2.80 1.05 -2.70
N PRO A 73 -3.37 2.03 -3.44
CA PRO A 73 -4.75 2.45 -3.24
C PRO A 73 -5.79 1.36 -3.57
N LEU A 74 -5.38 0.26 -4.21
CA LEU A 74 -6.27 -0.81 -4.64
C LEU A 74 -6.39 -1.86 -3.55
N ALA A 75 -7.41 -1.74 -2.69
CA ALA A 75 -7.66 -2.67 -1.59
C ALA A 75 -7.76 -4.13 -2.05
N ALA A 76 -8.41 -4.38 -3.20
CA ALA A 76 -8.54 -5.71 -3.79
C ALA A 76 -7.18 -6.34 -4.10
N ASP A 77 -6.22 -5.54 -4.57
CA ASP A 77 -4.89 -6.02 -4.94
C ASP A 77 -3.96 -6.14 -3.74
N ALA A 78 -4.33 -5.60 -2.56
CA ALA A 78 -3.42 -5.51 -1.42
C ALA A 78 -2.81 -6.87 -1.00
N PRO A 79 -3.58 -7.97 -0.87
CA PRO A 79 -2.99 -9.28 -0.56
C PRO A 79 -2.04 -9.79 -1.65
N VAL A 80 -2.43 -9.64 -2.93
CA VAL A 80 -1.61 -10.04 -4.08
C VAL A 80 -0.30 -9.24 -4.11
N ASN A 81 -0.39 -7.93 -3.87
CA ASN A 81 0.73 -7.01 -3.88
C ASN A 81 1.71 -7.29 -2.73
N ASP A 82 1.21 -7.57 -1.52
CA ASP A 82 2.04 -7.92 -0.36
C ASP A 82 2.84 -9.20 -0.62
N LEU A 83 2.19 -10.24 -1.15
CA LEU A 83 2.86 -11.49 -1.49
C LEU A 83 3.90 -11.29 -2.61
N LEU A 84 3.52 -10.58 -3.69
CA LEU A 84 4.43 -10.29 -4.80
C LEU A 84 5.62 -9.43 -4.35
N LEU A 85 5.39 -8.45 -3.46
CA LEU A 85 6.43 -7.62 -2.89
C LEU A 85 7.42 -8.46 -2.10
N TRP A 86 6.94 -9.40 -1.28
CA TRP A 86 7.83 -10.30 -0.54
C TRP A 86 8.73 -11.10 -1.48
N LYS A 87 8.16 -11.71 -2.53
CA LYS A 87 8.93 -12.46 -3.55
C LYS A 87 9.95 -11.57 -4.26
N LYS A 88 9.56 -10.35 -4.64
CA LYS A 88 10.47 -9.38 -5.27
C LYS A 88 11.60 -8.93 -4.36
N LEU A 89 11.33 -8.71 -3.08
CA LEU A 89 12.36 -8.36 -2.11
C LEU A 89 13.36 -9.49 -1.95
N ARG A 90 12.90 -10.75 -1.98
CA ARG A 90 13.78 -11.92 -1.98
C ARG A 90 14.70 -11.97 -3.19
N LEU A 91 14.18 -11.69 -4.40
CA LEU A 91 14.99 -11.57 -5.61
C LEU A 91 15.96 -10.38 -5.55
N TYR A 92 15.52 -9.27 -4.96
CA TYR A 92 16.33 -8.06 -4.81
C TYR A 92 17.53 -8.25 -3.88
N GLU A 93 17.51 -9.24 -2.98
CA GLU A 93 18.67 -9.59 -2.15
C GLU A 93 19.92 -9.96 -2.98
N ALA A 94 19.75 -10.41 -4.24
CA ALA A 94 20.85 -10.65 -5.16
C ALA A 94 21.50 -9.36 -5.70
N ILE A 95 20.76 -8.25 -5.71
CA ILE A 95 21.23 -6.93 -6.14
C ILE A 95 21.80 -6.17 -4.93
N ASP A 96 21.05 -6.13 -3.83
CA ASP A 96 21.44 -5.48 -2.58
C ASP A 96 20.89 -6.26 -1.39
N SER A 97 21.72 -7.16 -0.86
CA SER A 97 21.36 -8.06 0.24
C SER A 97 20.96 -7.32 1.51
N GLU A 98 21.61 -6.19 1.80
CA GLU A 98 21.33 -5.38 2.99
C GLU A 98 19.94 -4.77 2.92
N ILE A 99 19.63 -4.05 1.83
CA ILE A 99 18.34 -3.39 1.64
C ILE A 99 17.23 -4.44 1.48
N GLY A 100 17.45 -5.48 0.68
CA GLY A 100 16.48 -6.55 0.43
C GLY A 100 16.05 -7.23 1.74
N LYS A 101 17.01 -7.67 2.57
CA LYS A 101 16.72 -8.31 3.86
C LYS A 101 16.06 -7.35 4.84
N ALA A 102 16.53 -6.11 4.94
CA ALA A 102 15.96 -5.12 5.84
C ALA A 102 14.50 -4.82 5.48
N ALA A 103 14.21 -4.54 4.21
CA ALA A 103 12.87 -4.26 3.72
C ALA A 103 11.95 -5.48 3.85
N ARG A 104 12.44 -6.69 3.54
CA ARG A 104 11.68 -7.94 3.71
C ARG A 104 11.34 -8.18 5.17
N GLY A 105 12.28 -7.98 6.09
CA GLY A 105 12.03 -8.11 7.53
C GLY A 105 11.02 -7.08 8.05
N VAL A 106 10.95 -5.89 7.46
CA VAL A 106 9.88 -4.93 7.76
C VAL A 106 8.53 -5.46 7.26
N LEU A 107 8.46 -5.94 6.02
CA LEU A 107 7.23 -6.49 5.45
C LEU A 107 6.70 -7.69 6.24
N GLU A 108 7.57 -8.62 6.64
CA GLU A 108 7.23 -9.81 7.43
C GLU A 108 6.58 -9.48 8.78
N ARG A 109 6.86 -8.28 9.34
CA ARG A 109 6.20 -7.80 10.56
C ARG A 109 4.81 -7.20 10.31
N HIS A 110 4.47 -6.87 9.06
CA HIS A 110 3.28 -6.11 8.66
C HIS A 110 2.40 -6.85 7.63
N LEU A 111 2.37 -8.18 7.65
CA LEU A 111 1.60 -9.02 6.72
C LEU A 111 0.08 -9.04 7.02
N TRP A 112 -0.53 -7.87 7.21
CA TRP A 112 -1.92 -7.76 7.64
C TRP A 112 -2.88 -8.16 6.52
N TYR A 113 -2.59 -7.80 5.26
CA TYR A 113 -3.43 -8.20 4.12
C TYR A 113 -3.33 -9.69 3.77
N LEU A 114 -2.31 -10.38 4.28
CA LEU A 114 -2.20 -11.84 4.23
C LEU A 114 -2.81 -12.53 5.46
N SER A 115 -3.51 -11.79 6.34
CA SER A 115 -4.30 -12.43 7.40
C SER A 115 -5.40 -13.32 6.81
N ASN A 116 -5.84 -14.30 7.60
CA ASN A 116 -6.89 -15.22 7.18
C ASN A 116 -8.26 -14.57 7.01
N GLU A 117 -8.44 -13.33 7.46
CA GLU A 117 -9.64 -12.53 7.18
C GLU A 117 -9.41 -11.65 5.93
N LEU A 118 -8.35 -10.84 5.89
CA LEU A 118 -8.15 -9.84 4.82
C LEU A 118 -7.68 -10.41 3.47
N VAL A 119 -7.22 -11.65 3.42
CA VAL A 119 -6.92 -12.32 2.14
C VAL A 119 -8.15 -12.41 1.23
N ALA A 120 -9.37 -12.31 1.79
CA ALA A 120 -10.63 -12.24 1.05
C ALA A 120 -10.68 -11.14 -0.01
N LEU A 121 -9.98 -10.02 0.23
CA LEU A 121 -9.96 -8.88 -0.70
C LEU A 121 -9.43 -9.28 -2.08
N ALA A 122 -8.54 -10.27 -2.14
CA ALA A 122 -7.96 -10.76 -3.39
C ALA A 122 -8.98 -11.42 -4.33
N LEU A 123 -10.13 -11.87 -3.84
CA LEU A 123 -11.21 -12.41 -4.68
C LEU A 123 -11.73 -11.40 -5.72
N PHE A 124 -11.58 -10.11 -5.42
CA PHE A 124 -12.01 -9.00 -6.28
C PHE A 124 -10.86 -8.40 -7.11
N SER A 125 -9.66 -9.00 -7.05
CA SER A 125 -8.49 -8.55 -7.81
C SER A 125 -8.50 -9.14 -9.22
N GLU A 126 -8.22 -8.30 -10.21
CA GLU A 126 -7.99 -8.72 -11.60
C GLU A 126 -6.64 -9.40 -11.80
N LYS A 127 -5.73 -9.30 -10.82
CA LYS A 127 -4.40 -9.93 -10.89
C LYS A 127 -4.44 -11.41 -10.53
N LEU A 128 -5.52 -11.86 -9.92
CA LEU A 128 -5.69 -13.23 -9.49
C LEU A 128 -6.35 -14.04 -10.60
N SER A 129 -5.74 -15.18 -10.97
CA SER A 129 -6.31 -16.05 -11.99
C SER A 129 -7.59 -16.72 -11.50
N GLU A 130 -8.45 -17.14 -12.43
CA GLU A 130 -9.69 -17.86 -12.08
C GLU A 130 -9.40 -19.17 -11.33
N SER A 131 -8.29 -19.85 -11.65
CA SER A 131 -7.83 -21.03 -10.90
C SER A 131 -7.38 -20.69 -9.48
N ASP A 132 -6.69 -19.56 -9.27
CA ASP A 132 -6.28 -19.14 -7.93
C ASP A 132 -7.49 -18.73 -7.08
N LYS A 133 -8.47 -18.03 -7.67
CA LYS A 133 -9.75 -17.72 -7.00
C LYS A 133 -10.45 -19.00 -6.58
N GLN A 134 -10.51 -20.00 -7.46
CA GLN A 134 -11.14 -21.29 -7.17
C GLN A 134 -10.42 -22.02 -6.02
N ALA A 135 -9.08 -22.03 -6.01
CA ALA A 135 -8.29 -22.63 -4.94
C ALA A 135 -8.57 -21.96 -3.58
N ILE A 136 -8.66 -20.62 -3.56
CA ILE A 136 -9.04 -19.86 -2.37
C ILE A 136 -10.43 -20.30 -1.87
N VAL A 137 -11.45 -20.38 -2.73
CA VAL A 137 -12.82 -20.76 -2.33
C VAL A 137 -12.86 -22.19 -1.79
N GLN A 138 -12.20 -23.14 -2.45
CA GLN A 138 -12.11 -24.53 -1.98
C GLN A 138 -11.48 -24.61 -0.59
N LYS A 139 -10.43 -23.81 -0.34
CA LYS A 139 -9.77 -23.74 0.96
C LYS A 139 -10.67 -23.14 2.04
N MET A 140 -11.47 -22.13 1.71
CA MET A 140 -12.43 -21.54 2.67
C MET A 140 -13.39 -22.59 3.23
N ASN A 141 -13.84 -23.55 2.42
CA ASN A 141 -14.79 -24.57 2.88
C ASN A 141 -14.17 -25.64 3.78
N SER A 142 -12.84 -25.74 3.83
CA SER A 142 -12.15 -26.90 4.39
C SER A 142 -11.47 -26.67 5.76
N ASP A 143 -11.19 -25.43 6.15
CA ASP A 143 -10.31 -25.13 7.30
C ASP A 143 -10.93 -24.19 8.34
N GLY A 144 -11.22 -24.68 9.55
CA GLY A 144 -11.80 -23.91 10.66
C GLY A 144 -10.82 -23.02 11.45
N GLY A 145 -9.64 -22.71 10.91
CA GLY A 145 -8.51 -22.10 11.64
C GLY A 145 -8.81 -20.86 12.51
N ASN A 146 -8.00 -20.68 13.55
CA ASN A 146 -8.09 -19.58 14.53
C ASN A 146 -7.85 -18.20 13.89
N ARG A 147 -8.41 -17.14 14.49
CA ARG A 147 -8.18 -15.75 14.04
C ARG A 147 -6.69 -15.40 14.08
N SER A 148 -6.19 -14.80 13.01
CA SER A 148 -4.86 -14.18 13.01
C SER A 148 -4.90 -12.78 12.44
N VAL A 149 -4.37 -11.79 13.19
CA VAL A 149 -4.33 -10.38 12.76
C VAL A 149 -3.35 -10.16 11.60
N ARG A 150 -2.38 -11.06 11.43
CA ARG A 150 -1.39 -11.05 10.34
C ARG A 150 -0.99 -12.45 9.95
N ALA A 151 -0.50 -12.65 8.72
CA ALA A 151 0.07 -13.94 8.34
C ALA A 151 1.27 -14.32 9.22
N ASP A 152 1.46 -15.62 9.40
CA ASP A 152 2.71 -16.17 9.91
C ASP A 152 3.78 -16.12 8.81
N SER A 153 4.84 -15.35 9.06
CA SER A 153 5.97 -15.23 8.14
C SER A 153 6.69 -16.56 7.92
N ALA A 154 6.58 -17.53 8.83
CA ALA A 154 7.19 -18.85 8.66
C ALA A 154 6.59 -19.65 7.50
N LYS A 155 5.36 -19.31 7.08
CA LYS A 155 4.73 -19.92 5.90
C LYS A 155 5.34 -19.43 4.58
N LEU A 156 5.98 -18.26 4.57
CA LEU A 156 6.42 -17.63 3.33
C LEU A 156 7.58 -18.38 2.67
N THR A 157 7.35 -18.81 1.44
CA THR A 157 8.34 -19.48 0.57
C THR A 157 8.24 -18.90 -0.85
N SER A 158 9.18 -19.20 -1.74
CA SER A 158 9.14 -18.71 -3.12
C SER A 158 7.90 -19.17 -3.89
N GLU A 159 7.42 -20.39 -3.59
CA GLU A 159 6.30 -21.04 -4.28
C GLU A 159 4.95 -20.79 -3.60
N ILE A 160 4.90 -20.08 -2.47
CA ILE A 160 3.64 -19.87 -1.75
C ILE A 160 2.62 -19.09 -2.60
N THR A 161 1.37 -19.53 -2.52
CA THR A 161 0.19 -18.89 -3.10
C THR A 161 -0.69 -18.31 -1.99
N LEU A 162 -1.67 -17.48 -2.35
CA LEU A 162 -2.58 -16.87 -1.37
C LEU A 162 -3.41 -17.91 -0.61
N GLU A 163 -3.69 -19.06 -1.22
CA GLU A 163 -4.43 -20.19 -0.63
C GLU A 163 -3.86 -20.60 0.75
N ALA A 164 -2.53 -20.53 0.93
CA ALA A 164 -1.88 -20.91 2.18
C ALA A 164 -2.28 -20.06 3.42
N PHE A 165 -2.91 -18.91 3.17
CA PHE A 165 -3.39 -17.99 4.20
C PHE A 165 -4.91 -18.07 4.43
N VAL A 166 -5.64 -18.82 3.60
CA VAL A 166 -7.10 -18.87 3.60
C VAL A 166 -7.59 -19.86 4.65
N THR A 167 -8.66 -19.47 5.36
CA THR A 167 -9.44 -20.34 6.25
C THR A 167 -10.94 -19.99 6.12
N GLN A 168 -11.83 -20.70 6.81
CA GLN A 168 -13.27 -20.36 6.92
C GLN A 168 -13.47 -18.92 7.41
N ARG A 169 -12.52 -18.36 8.16
CA ARG A 169 -12.59 -16.96 8.62
C ARG A 169 -12.50 -15.95 7.49
N THR A 170 -12.01 -16.33 6.31
CA THR A 170 -11.95 -15.44 5.16
C THR A 170 -13.34 -14.91 4.77
N LEU A 171 -14.39 -15.70 5.00
CA LEU A 171 -15.79 -15.30 4.83
C LEU A 171 -16.20 -14.12 5.73
N LYS A 172 -15.59 -13.98 6.93
CA LYS A 172 -15.94 -12.88 7.86
C LYS A 172 -15.72 -11.50 7.25
N THR A 173 -14.75 -11.35 6.34
CA THR A 173 -14.52 -10.06 5.67
C THR A 173 -15.64 -9.74 4.69
N LEU A 174 -16.22 -10.74 4.02
CA LEU A 174 -17.38 -10.53 3.16
C LEU A 174 -18.59 -10.10 4.00
N SER A 175 -18.88 -10.81 5.08
CA SER A 175 -19.95 -10.46 6.02
C SER A 175 -19.77 -9.07 6.63
N ALA A 176 -18.55 -8.72 7.05
CA ALA A 176 -18.25 -7.41 7.65
C ALA A 176 -18.37 -6.24 6.65
N LEU A 177 -18.27 -6.51 5.35
CA LEU A 177 -18.44 -5.54 4.27
C LEU A 177 -19.86 -5.57 3.67
N ASP A 178 -20.77 -6.35 4.26
CA ASP A 178 -22.13 -6.59 3.75
C ASP A 178 -22.13 -7.07 2.29
N ILE A 179 -21.14 -7.91 1.95
CA ILE A 179 -21.03 -8.56 0.64
C ILE A 179 -21.68 -9.93 0.73
N LYS A 180 -22.71 -10.15 -0.07
CA LYS A 180 -23.34 -11.47 -0.24
C LYS A 180 -22.34 -12.43 -0.87
N ASP A 181 -22.28 -13.64 -0.32
CA ASP A 181 -21.31 -14.69 -0.67
C ASP A 181 -21.90 -15.79 -1.59
N SER A 182 -23.14 -15.63 -2.05
CA SER A 182 -23.84 -16.51 -2.98
C SER A 182 -23.02 -16.85 -4.23
N PHE A 183 -22.23 -15.89 -4.72
CA PHE A 183 -21.38 -16.07 -5.90
C PHE A 183 -20.25 -17.09 -5.69
N LEU A 184 -19.86 -17.39 -4.44
CA LEU A 184 -18.81 -18.37 -4.15
C LEU A 184 -19.21 -19.80 -4.53
N GLU A 185 -20.51 -20.09 -4.65
CA GLU A 185 -21.02 -21.38 -5.10
C GLU A 185 -20.99 -21.53 -6.64
N LEU A 186 -20.80 -20.42 -7.35
CA LEU A 186 -20.78 -20.37 -8.81
C LEU A 186 -19.35 -20.59 -9.35
N PRO A 187 -19.21 -21.15 -10.56
CA PRO A 187 -17.94 -21.17 -11.28
C PRO A 187 -17.32 -19.78 -11.41
N THR A 188 -16.02 -19.67 -11.15
CA THR A 188 -15.30 -18.39 -11.04
C THR A 188 -15.33 -17.57 -12.33
N ASP A 189 -15.39 -18.23 -13.48
CA ASP A 189 -15.55 -17.62 -14.80
C ASP A 189 -16.88 -16.88 -15.00
N THR A 190 -17.92 -17.23 -14.23
CA THR A 190 -19.24 -16.58 -14.28
C THR A 190 -19.39 -15.39 -13.33
N TRP A 191 -18.42 -15.13 -12.46
CA TRP A 191 -18.54 -14.11 -11.41
C TRP A 191 -18.70 -12.69 -11.98
N ASN A 192 -18.10 -12.39 -13.13
CA ASN A 192 -18.21 -11.06 -13.73
C ASN A 192 -19.62 -10.72 -14.24
N ASP A 193 -20.49 -11.72 -14.37
CA ASP A 193 -21.90 -11.55 -14.74
C ASP A 193 -22.83 -11.60 -13.50
N ASN A 194 -22.28 -11.82 -12.31
CA ASN A 194 -23.04 -11.92 -11.07
C ASN A 194 -23.16 -10.55 -10.36
N ASP A 195 -24.40 -10.14 -10.09
CA ASP A 195 -24.68 -8.84 -9.45
C ASP A 195 -24.08 -8.70 -8.06
N ASP A 196 -24.12 -9.75 -7.24
CA ASP A 196 -23.59 -9.74 -5.87
C ASP A 196 -22.04 -9.60 -5.89
N TYR A 197 -21.37 -10.30 -6.82
CA TYR A 197 -19.92 -10.14 -7.03
C TYR A 197 -19.56 -8.73 -7.48
N LEU A 198 -20.30 -8.16 -8.45
CA LEU A 198 -20.07 -6.81 -8.95
C LEU A 198 -20.30 -5.75 -7.86
N GLN A 199 -21.30 -5.94 -7.00
CA GLN A 199 -21.52 -5.08 -5.83
C GLN A 199 -20.36 -5.18 -4.84
N GLY A 200 -19.91 -6.40 -4.51
CA GLY A 200 -18.76 -6.62 -3.63
C GLY A 200 -17.47 -6.00 -4.18
N LYS A 201 -17.22 -6.17 -5.48
CA LYS A 201 -16.08 -5.56 -6.20
C LYS A 201 -16.10 -4.03 -6.11
N ASN A 202 -17.29 -3.43 -6.28
CA ASN A 202 -17.46 -1.98 -6.13
C ASN A 202 -17.28 -1.50 -4.68
N CYS A 203 -17.72 -2.29 -3.69
CA CYS A 203 -17.50 -2.03 -2.27
C CYS A 203 -16.00 -2.01 -1.96
N VAL A 204 -15.28 -3.08 -2.32
CA VAL A 204 -13.84 -3.22 -2.07
C VAL A 204 -13.04 -2.12 -2.79
N LYS A 205 -13.42 -1.75 -4.02
CA LYS A 205 -12.77 -0.65 -4.77
C LYS A 205 -12.84 0.70 -4.05
N LYS A 206 -13.86 0.93 -3.21
CA LYS A 206 -14.03 2.18 -2.46
C LYS A 206 -13.32 2.17 -1.09
N LEU A 207 -12.78 1.03 -0.66
CA LEU A 207 -12.08 0.93 0.62
C LEU A 207 -10.80 1.77 0.61
N ARG A 208 -10.64 2.59 1.66
CA ARG A 208 -9.44 3.40 1.85
C ARG A 208 -8.33 2.56 2.48
N VAL A 209 -7.21 2.44 1.75
CA VAL A 209 -6.02 1.73 2.22
C VAL A 209 -5.10 2.70 2.99
N VAL A 210 -4.45 2.20 4.03
CA VAL A 210 -3.80 3.02 5.06
C VAL A 210 -2.57 3.79 4.56
N ASN A 211 -1.79 3.26 3.63
CA ASN A 211 -0.55 3.94 3.22
C ASN A 211 -0.86 5.13 2.28
N ASP A 212 -1.83 5.04 1.37
CA ASP A 212 -2.37 6.18 0.62
C ASP A 212 -3.01 7.21 1.56
N THR A 213 -3.77 6.76 2.55
CA THR A 213 -4.41 7.66 3.53
C THR A 213 -3.39 8.45 4.36
N ALA A 214 -2.29 7.80 4.78
CA ALA A 214 -1.24 8.45 5.56
C ALA A 214 -0.46 9.49 4.74
N GLU A 215 -0.02 9.15 3.53
CA GLU A 215 0.72 10.10 2.69
C GLU A 215 -0.15 11.26 2.20
N ARG A 216 -1.41 11.00 1.79
CA ARG A 216 -2.37 12.07 1.45
C ARG A 216 -2.71 12.94 2.64
N GLY A 217 -2.84 12.35 3.83
CA GLY A 217 -3.05 13.09 5.08
C GLY A 217 -1.93 14.08 5.36
N VAL A 218 -0.67 13.65 5.21
CA VAL A 218 0.50 14.51 5.40
C VAL A 218 0.61 15.58 4.32
N LYS A 219 0.37 15.24 3.04
CA LYS A 219 0.37 16.21 1.95
C LYS A 219 -0.71 17.27 2.11
N LEU A 220 -1.94 16.85 2.43
CA LEU A 220 -3.05 17.76 2.73
C LEU A 220 -2.68 18.70 3.88
N PHE A 221 -2.08 18.15 4.95
CA PHE A 221 -1.66 18.92 6.11
C PHE A 221 -0.58 19.96 5.78
N GLU A 222 0.41 19.61 4.97
CA GLU A 222 1.41 20.55 4.48
C GLU A 222 0.80 21.66 3.61
N ASP A 223 -0.05 21.30 2.65
CA ASP A 223 -0.69 22.28 1.77
C ASP A 223 -1.56 23.23 2.58
N TYR A 224 -2.37 22.70 3.50
CA TYR A 224 -3.16 23.48 4.44
C TYR A 224 -2.32 24.46 5.27
N ASN A 225 -1.18 23.99 5.80
CA ASN A 225 -0.22 24.81 6.55
C ASN A 225 0.43 25.93 5.73
N THR A 226 0.43 25.82 4.40
CA THR A 226 0.98 26.85 3.51
C THR A 226 -0.08 27.84 3.00
N ILE A 227 -1.35 27.44 2.95
CA ILE A 227 -2.42 28.21 2.32
C ILE A 227 -3.03 29.25 3.27
N LEU A 228 -3.30 28.89 4.54
CA LEU A 228 -4.19 29.71 5.39
C LEU A 228 -3.48 30.81 6.17
N THR A 229 -2.33 30.53 6.76
CA THR A 229 -1.63 31.50 7.61
C THR A 229 -0.17 31.09 7.81
N LYS A 230 0.72 32.07 7.91
CA LYS A 230 2.14 31.87 8.31
C LYS A 230 2.37 32.09 9.80
N ASN A 231 1.36 32.57 10.54
CA ASN A 231 1.42 32.77 11.98
C ASN A 231 1.17 31.43 12.71
N GLU A 232 2.12 31.02 13.56
CA GLU A 232 2.13 29.76 14.34
C GLU A 232 0.92 29.62 15.26
N ASP A 233 0.57 30.64 16.04
CA ASP A 233 -0.54 30.57 17.01
C ASP A 233 -1.88 30.31 16.31
N LYS A 234 -2.09 30.98 15.17
CA LYS A 234 -3.27 30.75 14.32
C LYS A 234 -3.28 29.36 13.70
N LYS A 235 -2.12 28.79 13.38
CA LYS A 235 -2.02 27.40 12.89
C LYS A 235 -2.43 26.43 13.99
N GLN A 236 -1.87 26.55 15.19
CA GLN A 236 -2.20 25.66 16.30
C GLN A 236 -3.70 25.71 16.60
N PHE A 237 -4.29 26.91 16.70
CA PHE A 237 -5.73 27.05 16.90
C PHE A 237 -6.56 26.35 15.81
N LEU A 238 -6.19 26.53 14.54
CA LEU A 238 -6.86 25.86 13.42
C LEU A 238 -6.76 24.33 13.47
N LEU A 239 -5.61 23.80 13.91
CA LEU A 239 -5.43 22.36 14.10
C LEU A 239 -6.38 21.80 15.16
N HIS A 240 -6.53 22.51 16.28
CA HIS A 240 -7.50 22.14 17.31
C HIS A 240 -8.93 22.13 16.75
N VAL A 241 -9.32 23.12 15.94
CA VAL A 241 -10.65 23.19 15.32
C VAL A 241 -10.88 22.03 14.33
N VAL A 242 -9.88 21.69 13.50
CA VAL A 242 -9.99 20.58 12.54
C VAL A 242 -10.07 19.23 13.24
N GLU A 243 -9.28 19.02 14.30
CA GLU A 243 -9.31 17.78 15.09
C GLU A 243 -10.66 17.60 15.79
N GLU A 244 -11.21 18.66 16.39
CA GLU A 244 -12.55 18.63 16.97
C GLU A 244 -13.63 18.37 15.90
N ASN A 245 -13.52 18.99 14.73
CA ASN A 245 -14.44 18.72 13.62
C ASN A 245 -14.38 17.25 13.15
N ARG A 246 -13.18 16.65 13.05
CA ARG A 246 -13.01 15.23 12.70
C ARG A 246 -13.62 14.27 13.72
N LYS A 247 -13.66 14.64 15.00
CA LYS A 247 -14.34 13.85 16.03
C LYS A 247 -15.86 13.93 15.89
N ILE A 248 -16.38 15.04 15.38
CA ILE A 248 -17.81 15.31 15.22
C ILE A 248 -18.35 14.74 13.90
N VAL A 249 -17.56 14.79 12.82
CA VAL A 249 -17.94 14.31 11.49
C VAL A 249 -17.43 12.89 11.31
N SER A 250 -18.34 11.91 11.39
CA SER A 250 -18.05 10.50 11.06
C SER A 250 -17.53 10.40 9.62
N THR A 251 -16.31 9.91 9.46
CA THR A 251 -15.78 9.53 8.15
C THR A 251 -16.20 8.10 7.84
N GLU A 252 -16.79 7.89 6.66
CA GLU A 252 -17.13 6.56 6.15
C GLU A 252 -15.96 5.58 6.31
N THR A 253 -16.22 4.58 7.16
CA THR A 253 -15.50 3.34 7.47
C THR A 253 -13.99 3.32 7.15
N SER A 254 -13.19 3.66 8.15
CA SER A 254 -11.75 3.43 8.21
C SER A 254 -11.40 1.96 8.49
N LYS A 255 -10.16 1.55 8.20
CA LYS A 255 -9.60 0.24 8.60
C LYS A 255 -9.79 -0.05 10.10
N LYS A 256 -9.73 0.99 10.94
CA LYS A 256 -9.92 0.90 12.38
C LYS A 256 -11.39 0.61 12.72
N GLU A 257 -12.33 1.21 11.99
CA GLU A 257 -13.76 0.89 12.12
C GLU A 257 -14.07 -0.53 11.63
N LEU A 258 -13.49 -1.00 10.52
CA LEU A 258 -13.63 -2.41 10.10
C LEU A 258 -13.09 -3.37 11.17
N THR A 259 -11.93 -3.05 11.73
CA THR A 259 -11.36 -3.86 12.83
C THR A 259 -12.28 -3.84 14.05
N ASN A 260 -12.87 -2.69 14.38
CA ASN A 260 -13.76 -2.52 15.54
C ASN A 260 -15.15 -3.13 15.35
N ILE A 261 -15.72 -3.08 14.15
CA ILE A 261 -16.99 -3.74 13.81
C ILE A 261 -16.82 -5.25 13.96
N VAL A 262 -15.72 -5.80 13.43
CA VAL A 262 -15.35 -7.21 13.59
C VAL A 262 -15.02 -7.59 15.05
N LEU A 263 -14.71 -6.61 15.91
CA LEU A 263 -14.46 -6.83 17.34
C LEU A 263 -15.73 -6.73 18.20
N LYS A 264 -16.77 -6.00 17.77
CA LYS A 264 -18.00 -5.78 18.56
C LYS A 264 -18.92 -7.00 18.63
N ASP A 265 -18.80 -7.96 17.71
CA ASP A 265 -19.56 -9.21 17.74
C ASP A 265 -19.02 -10.24 18.77
N TYR A 266 -18.25 -9.78 19.77
CA TYR A 266 -17.57 -10.61 20.76
C TYR A 266 -17.77 -10.17 22.22
N ASP A 267 -18.75 -9.31 22.50
CA ASP A 267 -19.30 -9.12 23.86
C ASP A 267 -20.65 -9.82 24.00
#